data_AF-A0A7D9LM72-F1
#
_entry.id   AF-A0A7D9LM72-F1
#
_cell.length_a   1.000
_cell.length_b   1.000
_cell.length_c   1.000
_cell.angle_alpha   90.00
_cell.angle_beta   90.00
_cell.angle_gamma   90.00
#
_symmetry.space_group_name_H-M   'P 1'
#
loop_
_entity.id
_entity.type
_entity.pdbx_description
1 polymer ?
#
loop_
_entity_poly.entity_id
_entity_poly.type
_entity_poly.pdbx_seq_one_letter_code
_entity_poly.pdbx_strand_id
1 'polypeptide(L)'
;MNLTNIFFSFRSGTDRWRFGSKYTPSKILNKYCEVFDIEPNFPEENRGKKVTLIRSEFDKRHFRISDFENSETDLTHAGGNKERLSLHVLNHLKGDHKMVPEHVETRDLTNKLFPGFSQGKLEMFIDIFPEMYGKPGPPIDITPRKPKQYELRVIVWNTKDVEPQEKNIYGDEMSDIFVKCRMTGIDDVQKTDTHFR
;
A
#
# COMPACT_ATOMS: atom_id res chain seq x y z
N MET A 1 18.24 -20.96 -5.36
CA MET A 1 17.19 -20.55 -6.31
C MET A 1 15.84 -20.94 -5.74
N ASN A 2 15.03 -19.95 -5.36
CA ASN A 2 13.58 -19.88 -5.58
C ASN A 2 13.03 -18.67 -4.81
N LEU A 3 13.26 -17.51 -5.41
CA LEU A 3 12.50 -16.29 -5.16
C LEU A 3 11.11 -16.53 -5.77
N THR A 4 10.12 -16.87 -4.96
CA THR A 4 8.72 -16.83 -5.39
C THR A 4 8.15 -15.49 -4.98
N ASN A 5 8.07 -14.64 -5.99
CA ASN A 5 7.63 -13.26 -6.00
C ASN A 5 6.29 -13.05 -5.28
N ILE A 6 6.31 -12.18 -4.27
CA ILE A 6 5.19 -11.29 -3.98
C ILE A 6 5.71 -9.89 -4.30
N PHE A 7 5.49 -9.44 -5.54
CA PHE A 7 5.74 -8.05 -5.90
C PHE A 7 4.59 -7.20 -5.39
N PHE A 8 4.81 -6.47 -4.31
CA PHE A 8 4.14 -5.19 -4.11
C PHE A 8 5.04 -4.10 -4.70
N SER A 9 4.88 -3.84 -6.00
CA SER A 9 5.54 -2.68 -6.63
C SER A 9 4.64 -1.46 -6.46
N PHE A 10 5.01 -0.59 -5.53
CA PHE A 10 4.35 0.67 -5.23
C PHE A 10 4.94 1.78 -6.09
N ARG A 11 4.17 2.41 -6.97
CA ARG A 11 4.63 3.63 -7.67
C ARG A 11 3.67 4.81 -7.69
N SER A 12 2.38 4.67 -7.37
CA SER A 12 1.43 5.75 -7.01
C SER A 12 -0.02 5.25 -7.17
N GLY A 13 -0.98 5.90 -6.50
CA GLY A 13 -2.42 5.61 -6.63
C GLY A 13 -3.20 5.69 -5.31
N THR A 14 -4.52 5.91 -5.41
CA THR A 14 -5.45 6.20 -4.29
C THR A 14 -5.71 5.04 -3.32
N ASP A 15 -4.93 3.96 -3.33
CA ASP A 15 -5.21 2.72 -2.58
C ASP A 15 -4.10 2.35 -1.60
N ARG A 16 -3.66 3.31 -0.77
CA ARG A 16 -2.58 3.06 0.21
C ARG A 16 -2.84 1.89 1.16
N TRP A 17 -4.09 1.48 1.38
CA TRP A 17 -4.47 0.18 1.97
C TRP A 17 -5.90 -0.17 1.53
N ARG A 18 -6.19 -0.18 0.21
CA ARG A 18 -7.56 -0.23 -0.36
C ARG A 18 -8.51 0.78 0.30
N PHE A 19 -8.78 1.93 -0.31
CA PHE A 19 -9.74 2.92 0.21
C PHE A 19 -11.22 2.43 0.28
N GLY A 20 -11.45 1.11 0.28
CA GLY A 20 -12.74 0.44 0.50
C GLY A 20 -12.73 -0.66 1.57
N SER A 21 -11.59 -1.06 2.13
CA SER A 21 -11.60 -1.98 3.29
C SER A 21 -11.89 -1.19 4.55
N LYS A 22 -13.04 -1.39 5.18
CA LYS A 22 -13.39 -0.82 6.50
C LYS A 22 -12.39 -1.21 7.61
N TYR A 23 -11.50 -2.18 7.35
CA TYR A 23 -10.68 -2.84 8.35
C TYR A 23 -9.19 -2.70 8.06
N THR A 24 -8.44 -2.27 9.07
CA THR A 24 -6.97 -2.26 9.10
C THR A 24 -6.44 -3.68 9.37
N PRO A 25 -5.20 -4.03 8.97
CA PRO A 25 -4.59 -5.33 9.31
C PRO A 25 -4.71 -5.71 10.79
N SER A 26 -4.54 -4.76 11.70
CA SER A 26 -4.73 -4.98 13.14
C SER A 26 -6.16 -5.35 13.53
N LYS A 27 -7.17 -4.73 12.90
CA LYS A 27 -8.58 -5.08 13.10
C LYS A 27 -8.89 -6.47 12.55
N ILE A 28 -8.33 -6.83 11.40
CA ILE A 28 -8.48 -8.16 10.80
C ILE A 28 -7.85 -9.21 11.72
N LEU A 29 -6.64 -8.96 12.23
CA LEU A 29 -5.96 -9.83 13.18
C LEU A 29 -6.76 -10.00 14.48
N ASN A 30 -7.28 -8.92 15.05
CA ASN A 30 -8.15 -9.02 16.22
C ASN A 30 -9.39 -9.86 15.93
N LYS A 31 -10.04 -9.66 14.77
CA LYS A 31 -11.24 -10.43 14.42
C LYS A 31 -10.93 -11.92 14.22
N TYR A 32 -9.79 -12.22 13.60
CA TYR A 32 -9.29 -13.57 13.49
C TYR A 32 -9.07 -14.19 14.87
N CYS A 33 -8.41 -13.46 15.76
CA CYS A 33 -8.13 -13.92 17.12
C CYS A 33 -9.42 -14.17 17.92
N GLU A 34 -10.44 -13.30 17.80
CA GLU A 34 -11.78 -13.52 18.38
C GLU A 34 -12.44 -14.82 17.88
N VAL A 35 -12.35 -15.12 16.57
CA VAL A 35 -12.97 -16.32 15.98
C VAL A 35 -12.30 -17.60 16.43
N PHE A 36 -11.00 -17.56 16.71
CA PHE A 36 -10.20 -18.74 17.06
C PHE A 36 -9.86 -18.83 18.56
N ASP A 37 -10.47 -17.97 19.39
CA ASP A 37 -10.24 -17.91 20.83
C ASP A 37 -8.76 -17.72 21.19
N ILE A 38 -8.13 -16.76 20.51
CA ILE A 38 -6.75 -16.34 20.72
C ILE A 38 -6.78 -14.92 21.28
N GLU A 39 -5.98 -14.62 22.29
CA GLU A 39 -5.83 -13.28 22.83
C GLU A 39 -4.57 -12.60 22.25
N PRO A 40 -4.71 -11.51 21.46
CA PRO A 40 -3.59 -10.75 20.96
C PRO A 40 -3.14 -9.69 21.96
N ASN A 41 -1.96 -9.85 22.54
CA ASN A 41 -1.35 -8.87 23.44
C ASN A 41 -0.32 -8.01 22.69
N PHE A 42 -0.60 -6.71 22.56
CA PHE A 42 0.30 -5.69 22.06
C PHE A 42 0.81 -4.82 23.22
N PRO A 43 2.04 -5.02 23.71
CA PRO A 43 2.59 -4.19 24.79
C PRO A 43 2.73 -2.73 24.34
N GLU A 44 2.17 -1.79 25.10
CA GLU A 44 2.20 -0.37 24.76
C GLU A 44 3.62 0.20 24.65
N GLU A 45 4.51 -0.28 25.51
CA GLU A 45 5.93 0.11 25.58
C GLU A 45 6.67 -0.07 24.24
N ASN A 46 6.25 -1.04 23.42
CA ASN A 46 6.94 -1.41 22.19
C ASN A 46 6.42 -0.68 20.95
N ARG A 47 5.46 0.25 21.07
CA ARG A 47 4.86 1.01 19.95
C ARG A 47 4.50 0.12 18.74
N GLY A 48 3.93 -1.06 19.01
CA GLY A 48 3.50 -2.01 17.97
C GLY A 48 4.62 -2.79 17.28
N LYS A 49 5.83 -2.87 17.85
CA LYS A 49 6.95 -3.67 17.31
C LYS A 49 6.94 -5.14 17.73
N LYS A 50 6.10 -5.51 18.71
CA LYS A 50 5.95 -6.88 19.20
C LYS A 50 4.47 -7.19 19.45
N VAL A 51 4.06 -8.41 19.14
CA VAL A 51 2.77 -8.97 19.53
C VAL A 51 2.98 -10.38 20.09
N THR A 52 2.18 -10.73 21.09
CA THR A 52 2.10 -12.09 21.62
C THR A 52 0.69 -12.60 21.41
N LEU A 53 0.55 -13.72 20.70
CA LEU A 53 -0.72 -14.42 20.56
C LEU A 53 -0.80 -15.50 21.63
N ILE A 54 -1.84 -15.45 22.47
CA ILE A 54 -2.02 -16.34 23.61
C ILE A 54 -3.27 -17.17 23.34
N ARG A 55 -3.11 -18.47 23.10
CA ARG A 55 -4.25 -19.40 22.96
C ARG A 55 -4.54 -20.14 24.27
N SER A 56 -3.49 -20.40 25.04
CA SER A 56 -3.59 -20.93 26.41
C SER A 56 -2.34 -20.52 27.19
N GLU A 57 -2.28 -20.81 28.49
CA GLU A 57 -1.07 -20.56 29.28
C GLU A 57 0.18 -21.25 28.71
N PHE A 58 -0.01 -22.38 28.02
CA PHE A 58 1.03 -23.21 27.43
C PHE A 58 1.26 -22.96 25.93
N ASP A 59 0.36 -22.26 25.24
CA ASP A 59 0.46 -21.96 23.80
C ASP A 59 0.52 -20.44 23.59
N LYS A 60 1.75 -19.92 23.61
CA LYS A 60 2.07 -18.50 23.41
C LYS A 60 3.04 -18.36 22.25
N ARG A 61 2.65 -17.59 21.24
CA ARG A 61 3.50 -17.28 20.07
C ARG A 61 3.91 -15.82 20.09
N HIS A 62 5.20 -15.57 19.95
CA HIS A 62 5.76 -14.22 19.95
C HIS A 62 6.22 -13.83 18.57
N PHE A 63 5.85 -12.63 18.13
CA PHE A 63 6.25 -12.07 16.85
C PHE A 63 6.84 -10.69 17.06
N ARG A 64 8.01 -10.41 16.48
CA ARG A 64 8.60 -9.08 16.42
C ARG A 64 8.70 -8.60 14.98
N ILE A 65 8.60 -7.30 14.78
CA ILE A 65 8.74 -6.70 13.45
C ILE A 65 10.14 -6.95 12.84
N SER A 66 11.16 -7.03 13.68
CA SER A 66 12.55 -7.35 13.30
C SER A 66 12.71 -8.75 12.71
N ASP A 67 11.77 -9.66 12.99
CA ASP A 67 11.83 -11.03 12.47
C ASP A 67 11.44 -11.06 10.98
N PHE A 68 10.82 -9.98 10.48
CA PHE A 68 10.28 -9.87 9.11
C PHE A 68 10.91 -8.74 8.30
N GLU A 69 11.37 -7.67 8.95
CA GLU A 69 11.84 -6.45 8.30
C GLU A 69 13.28 -6.13 8.68
N ASN A 70 14.14 -5.94 7.67
CA ASN A 70 15.54 -5.54 7.85
C ASN A 70 15.68 -4.02 7.78
N SER A 71 16.74 -3.47 8.39
CA SER A 71 17.02 -2.02 8.45
C SER A 71 17.23 -1.35 7.09
N GLU A 72 17.53 -2.11 6.04
CA GLU A 72 17.74 -1.63 4.67
C GLU A 72 16.43 -1.52 3.87
N THR A 73 15.31 -1.98 4.42
CA THR A 73 14.02 -1.97 3.73
C THR A 73 13.42 -0.56 3.79
N ASP A 74 13.25 0.10 2.65
CA ASP A 74 12.54 1.38 2.61
C ASP A 74 11.05 1.18 2.91
N LEU A 75 10.65 1.60 4.10
CA LEU A 75 9.32 1.41 4.67
C LEU A 75 8.59 2.73 4.91
N THR A 76 9.07 3.83 4.30
CA THR A 76 8.48 5.17 4.40
C THR A 76 6.99 5.21 4.07
N HIS A 77 6.50 4.28 3.25
CA HIS A 77 5.10 4.22 2.81
C HIS A 77 4.31 3.01 3.31
N ALA A 78 4.93 2.14 4.13
CA ALA A 78 4.33 0.86 4.53
C ALA A 78 3.38 0.95 5.74
N GLY A 79 3.10 2.14 6.26
CA GLY A 79 2.21 2.35 7.41
C GLY A 79 2.87 2.10 8.78
N GLY A 80 2.10 2.26 9.86
CA GLY A 80 2.62 2.14 11.23
C GLY A 80 3.08 0.72 11.58
N ASN A 81 4.05 0.60 12.51
CA ASN A 81 4.63 -0.70 12.93
C ASN A 81 3.56 -1.74 13.28
N LYS A 82 2.51 -1.31 14.02
CA LYS A 82 1.41 -2.19 14.44
C LYS A 82 0.68 -2.83 13.26
N GLU A 83 0.39 -2.06 12.22
CA GLU A 83 -0.34 -2.57 11.04
C GLU A 83 0.53 -3.51 10.22
N ARG A 84 1.81 -3.15 10.05
CA ARG A 84 2.80 -3.98 9.35
C ARG A 84 3.01 -5.31 10.06
N LEU A 85 3.27 -5.26 11.36
CA LEU A 85 3.41 -6.47 12.18
C LEU A 85 2.15 -7.33 12.15
N SER A 86 0.97 -6.71 12.23
CA SER A 86 -0.30 -7.44 12.16
C SER A 86 -0.47 -8.15 10.81
N LEU A 87 -0.06 -7.53 9.71
CA LEU A 87 -0.07 -8.15 8.39
C LEU A 87 0.91 -9.33 8.29
N HIS A 88 2.14 -9.18 8.79
CA HIS A 88 3.13 -10.26 8.83
C HIS A 88 2.63 -11.46 9.61
N VAL A 89 2.02 -11.21 10.77
CA VAL A 89 1.42 -12.24 11.62
C VAL A 89 0.26 -12.93 10.91
N LEU A 90 -0.67 -12.18 10.29
CA LEU A 90 -1.75 -12.74 9.49
C LEU A 90 -1.23 -13.64 8.37
N ASN A 91 -0.18 -13.21 7.66
CA ASN A 91 0.47 -14.02 6.61
C ASN A 91 1.10 -15.29 7.16
N HIS A 92 1.72 -15.23 8.35
CA HIS A 92 2.28 -16.39 9.03
C HIS A 92 1.19 -17.38 9.49
N LEU A 93 0.00 -16.89 9.88
CA LEU A 93 -1.12 -17.71 10.34
C LEU A 93 -1.91 -18.37 9.19
N LYS A 94 -1.70 -17.96 7.93
CA LYS A 94 -2.34 -18.57 6.74
C LYS A 94 -2.12 -20.09 6.63
N GLY A 95 -1.04 -20.61 7.22
CA GLY A 95 -0.77 -22.04 7.25
C GLY A 95 -1.67 -22.83 8.20
N ASP A 96 -2.10 -22.20 9.31
CA ASP A 96 -2.91 -22.84 10.34
C ASP A 96 -4.38 -22.91 9.95
N HIS A 97 -4.86 -21.91 9.20
CA HIS A 97 -6.23 -21.81 8.74
C HIS A 97 -6.26 -21.29 7.30
N LYS A 98 -7.10 -21.90 6.44
CA LYS A 98 -7.25 -21.49 5.03
C LYS A 98 -7.79 -20.05 4.93
N MET A 99 -6.88 -19.08 4.97
CA MET A 99 -7.17 -17.68 4.70
C MET A 99 -7.02 -17.44 3.21
N VAL A 100 -8.07 -16.92 2.58
CA VAL A 100 -8.06 -16.53 1.18
C VAL A 100 -7.21 -15.24 1.06
N PRO A 101 -6.03 -15.28 0.41
CA PRO A 101 -5.11 -14.14 0.33
C PRO A 101 -5.72 -12.93 -0.39
N GLU A 102 -6.57 -13.24 -1.36
CA GLU A 102 -7.33 -12.29 -2.15
C GLU A 102 -8.60 -13.01 -2.62
N HIS A 103 -9.75 -12.33 -2.59
CA HIS A 103 -11.03 -12.86 -3.06
C HIS A 103 -11.08 -12.97 -4.59
N VAL A 104 -9.93 -13.19 -5.25
CA VAL A 104 -9.85 -13.46 -6.69
C VAL A 104 -9.77 -14.97 -6.87
N GLU A 105 -10.86 -15.56 -7.36
CA GLU A 105 -10.85 -16.94 -7.84
C GLU A 105 -10.37 -16.96 -9.29
N THR A 106 -9.33 -17.75 -9.56
CA THR A 106 -8.81 -17.98 -10.91
C THR A 106 -9.14 -19.40 -11.37
N ARG A 107 -9.88 -19.53 -12.48
CA ARG A 107 -10.21 -20.83 -13.10
C ARG A 107 -9.65 -20.91 -14.52
N ASP A 108 -9.07 -22.06 -14.86
CA ASP A 108 -8.62 -22.31 -16.24
C ASP A 108 -9.82 -22.52 -17.18
N LEU A 109 -9.79 -21.83 -18.31
CA LEU A 109 -10.73 -22.06 -19.40
C LEU A 109 -10.24 -23.27 -20.21
N THR A 110 -11.06 -24.31 -20.27
CA THR A 110 -10.73 -25.54 -21.01
C THR A 110 -11.75 -25.77 -22.11
N ASN A 111 -11.28 -26.34 -23.21
CA ASN A 111 -12.13 -26.69 -24.35
C ASN A 111 -12.21 -28.21 -24.47
N LYS A 112 -13.42 -28.72 -24.67
CA LYS A 112 -13.68 -30.16 -24.83
C LYS A 112 -12.93 -30.78 -26.01
N LEU A 113 -12.58 -30.00 -27.03
CA LEU A 113 -11.80 -30.44 -28.19
C LEU A 113 -10.30 -30.64 -27.85
N PHE A 114 -9.80 -29.95 -26.82
CA PHE A 114 -8.41 -30.03 -26.37
C PHE A 114 -8.35 -30.18 -24.84
N PRO A 115 -8.82 -31.33 -24.31
CA PRO A 115 -8.83 -31.56 -22.88
C PRO A 115 -7.39 -31.55 -22.33
N GLY A 116 -7.19 -30.91 -21.18
CA GLY A 116 -5.87 -30.81 -20.53
C GLY A 116 -5.05 -29.57 -20.90
N PHE A 117 -5.47 -28.76 -21.87
CA PHE A 117 -4.82 -27.50 -22.22
C PHE A 117 -5.64 -26.30 -21.75
N SER A 118 -5.04 -25.43 -20.92
CA SER A 118 -5.63 -24.15 -20.52
C SER A 118 -5.58 -23.18 -21.71
N GLN A 119 -6.74 -22.61 -22.07
CA GLN A 119 -6.93 -21.66 -23.17
C GLN A 119 -7.15 -20.23 -22.68
N GLY A 120 -6.66 -19.94 -21.48
CA GLY A 120 -6.87 -18.67 -20.78
C GLY A 120 -7.35 -18.90 -19.36
N LYS A 121 -7.47 -17.82 -18.60
CA LYS A 121 -7.89 -17.84 -17.20
C LYS A 121 -9.04 -16.88 -17.00
N LEU A 122 -10.06 -17.34 -16.29
CA LEU A 122 -11.12 -16.50 -15.77
C LEU A 122 -10.74 -16.08 -14.35
N GLU A 123 -10.61 -14.79 -14.11
CA GLU A 123 -10.37 -14.21 -12.78
C GLU A 123 -11.67 -13.53 -12.31
N MET A 124 -12.13 -13.88 -11.11
CA MET A 124 -13.38 -13.37 -10.55
C MET A 124 -13.18 -12.89 -9.12
N PHE A 125 -13.64 -11.68 -8.81
CA PHE A 125 -13.77 -11.23 -7.43
C PHE A 125 -15.05 -11.85 -6.83
N ILE A 126 -14.91 -12.67 -5.78
CA ILE A 126 -16.03 -13.37 -5.14
C ILE A 126 -16.19 -12.92 -3.70
N ASP A 127 -17.31 -12.26 -3.41
CA ASP A 127 -17.72 -11.96 -2.05
C ASP A 127 -18.79 -12.97 -1.59
N ILE A 128 -18.51 -13.64 -0.46
CA ILE A 128 -19.44 -14.60 0.17
C ILE A 128 -19.97 -13.97 1.45
N PHE A 129 -21.29 -13.81 1.54
CA PHE A 129 -21.96 -13.23 2.70
C PHE A 129 -22.86 -14.28 3.37
N PRO A 130 -22.90 -14.32 4.71
CA PRO A 130 -23.95 -15.02 5.45
C PRO A 130 -25.35 -14.59 5.03
N GLU A 131 -26.30 -15.53 4.95
CA GLU A 131 -27.69 -15.24 4.55
C GLU A 131 -28.36 -14.19 5.44
N MET A 132 -27.96 -14.10 6.72
CA MET A 132 -28.48 -13.13 7.68
C MET A 132 -28.23 -11.65 7.29
N TYR A 133 -27.29 -11.38 6.38
CA TYR A 133 -27.05 -10.02 5.87
C TYR A 133 -28.01 -9.63 4.74
N GLY A 134 -28.93 -10.51 4.36
CA GLY A 134 -29.89 -10.28 3.30
C GLY A 134 -29.30 -10.53 1.91
N LYS A 135 -30.05 -10.10 0.88
CA LYS A 135 -29.62 -10.27 -0.51
C LYS A 135 -28.42 -9.37 -0.82
N PRO A 136 -27.43 -9.82 -1.61
CA PRO A 136 -26.38 -8.96 -2.12
C PRO A 136 -26.97 -7.71 -2.78
N GLY A 137 -26.22 -6.61 -2.68
CA GLY A 137 -26.58 -5.36 -3.36
C GLY A 137 -26.64 -5.50 -4.89
N PRO A 138 -27.13 -4.48 -5.61
CA PRO A 138 -27.12 -4.49 -7.07
C PRO A 138 -25.69 -4.66 -7.61
N PRO A 139 -25.51 -5.23 -8.81
CA PRO A 139 -24.20 -5.39 -9.43
C PRO A 139 -23.44 -4.06 -9.49
N ILE A 140 -22.17 -4.10 -9.10
CA ILE A 140 -21.28 -2.94 -9.19
C ILE A 140 -20.83 -2.79 -10.64
N ASP A 141 -20.95 -1.59 -11.20
CA ASP A 141 -20.37 -1.29 -12.50
C ASP A 141 -18.83 -1.27 -12.38
N ILE A 142 -18.19 -2.29 -12.96
CA ILE A 142 -16.73 -2.47 -13.00
C ILE A 142 -16.12 -1.90 -14.27
N THR A 143 -16.89 -1.16 -15.09
CA THR A 143 -16.36 -0.51 -16.28
C THR A 143 -15.13 0.32 -15.91
N PRO A 144 -14.02 0.22 -16.67
CA PRO A 144 -12.82 1.01 -16.40
C PRO A 144 -13.17 2.48 -16.23
N ARG A 145 -12.70 3.07 -15.13
CA ARG A 145 -12.94 4.49 -14.86
C ARG A 145 -12.45 5.30 -16.06
N LYS A 146 -13.33 6.09 -16.66
CA LYS A 146 -12.93 7.00 -17.73
C LYS A 146 -11.87 7.96 -17.18
N PRO A 147 -10.73 8.12 -17.87
CA PRO A 147 -9.70 9.04 -17.42
C PRO A 147 -10.31 10.44 -17.32
N LYS A 148 -10.26 11.02 -16.12
CA LYS A 148 -10.58 12.43 -15.92
C LYS A 148 -9.31 13.21 -16.17
N GLN A 149 -9.38 14.22 -17.02
CA GLN A 149 -8.29 15.17 -17.17
C GLN A 149 -8.20 16.00 -15.88
N TYR A 150 -7.03 15.98 -15.26
CA TYR A 150 -6.69 16.80 -14.12
C TYR A 150 -5.52 17.68 -14.49
N GLU A 151 -5.50 18.89 -13.95
CA GLU A 151 -4.37 19.82 -14.06
C GLU A 151 -3.77 20.01 -12.67
N LEU A 152 -2.46 19.83 -12.54
CA LEU A 152 -1.71 20.20 -11.33
C LEU A 152 -1.14 21.59 -11.53
N ARG A 153 -1.61 22.56 -10.73
CA ARG A 153 -1.07 23.93 -10.72
C ARG A 153 -0.16 24.13 -9.53
N VAL A 154 1.07 24.54 -9.78
CA VAL A 154 2.04 24.97 -8.77
C VAL A 154 2.25 26.46 -8.95
N ILE A 155 1.95 27.25 -7.92
CA ILE A 155 2.10 28.71 -7.95
C ILE A 155 3.23 29.09 -6.98
N VAL A 156 4.27 29.72 -7.52
CA VAL A 156 5.37 30.28 -6.74
C VAL A 156 5.12 31.78 -6.56
N TRP A 157 4.76 32.18 -5.34
CA TRP A 157 4.41 33.57 -5.05
C TRP A 157 5.62 34.46 -4.77
N ASN A 158 6.61 33.94 -4.03
CA ASN A 158 7.82 34.68 -3.68
C ASN A 158 8.95 33.71 -3.29
N THR A 159 10.18 34.17 -3.44
CA THR A 159 11.41 33.53 -2.95
C THR A 159 12.11 34.50 -2.00
N LYS A 160 12.59 34.01 -0.85
CA LYS A 160 13.33 34.82 0.13
C LYS A 160 14.67 34.15 0.42
N ASP A 161 15.66 34.96 0.82
CA ASP A 161 16.98 34.50 1.28
C ASP A 161 17.70 33.67 0.20
N VAL A 162 17.59 34.10 -1.06
CA VAL A 162 18.31 33.53 -2.20
C VAL A 162 19.72 34.08 -2.21
N GLU A 163 20.72 33.20 -2.20
CA GLU A 163 22.13 33.57 -2.24
C GLU A 163 22.46 34.28 -3.58
N PRO A 164 23.00 35.51 -3.54
CA PRO A 164 23.42 36.20 -4.74
C PRO A 164 24.59 35.49 -5.42
N GLN A 165 24.54 35.32 -6.74
CA GLN A 165 25.60 34.65 -7.51
C GLN A 165 26.39 35.61 -8.39
N GLU A 166 25.89 36.81 -8.62
CA GLU A 166 26.52 37.81 -9.48
C GLU A 166 26.73 39.14 -8.76
N LYS A 167 27.68 39.94 -9.27
CA LYS A 167 27.90 41.33 -8.85
C LYS A 167 27.76 42.24 -10.06
N ASN A 168 26.98 43.30 -9.91
CA ASN A 168 26.80 44.29 -10.97
C ASN A 168 28.08 45.12 -11.18
N ILE A 169 28.09 45.95 -12.22
CA ILE A 169 29.20 46.87 -12.52
C ILE A 169 29.49 47.90 -11.39
N TYR A 170 28.56 48.08 -10.46
CA TYR A 170 28.66 48.96 -9.29
C TYR A 170 29.04 48.21 -7.99
N GLY A 171 29.17 46.88 -8.04
CA GLY A 171 29.53 46.02 -6.90
C GLY A 171 28.35 45.50 -6.07
N ASP A 172 27.10 45.82 -6.42
CA ASP A 172 25.92 45.27 -5.74
C ASP A 172 25.69 43.81 -6.13
N GLU A 173 25.29 43.01 -5.15
CA GLU A 173 25.01 41.59 -5.31
C GLU A 173 23.61 41.37 -5.94
N MET A 174 23.56 40.62 -7.04
CA MET A 174 22.35 40.32 -7.82
C MET A 174 22.27 38.85 -8.22
N SER A 175 21.06 38.39 -8.52
CA SER A 175 20.79 37.03 -9.02
C SER A 175 19.57 37.03 -9.93
N ASP A 176 19.74 36.47 -11.12
CA ASP A 176 18.62 36.06 -11.97
C ASP A 176 17.95 34.80 -11.39
N ILE A 177 16.63 34.86 -11.18
CA ILE A 177 15.89 33.78 -10.51
C ILE A 177 14.86 33.18 -11.46
N PHE A 178 14.88 31.84 -11.56
CA PHE A 178 13.78 31.06 -12.13
C PHE A 178 13.59 29.79 -11.30
N VAL A 179 12.37 29.23 -11.30
CA VAL A 179 12.06 27.98 -10.61
C VAL A 179 11.82 26.89 -11.64
N LYS A 180 12.46 25.72 -11.45
CA LYS A 180 12.18 24.50 -12.21
C LYS A 180 11.45 23.50 -11.33
N CYS A 181 10.36 22.95 -11.85
CA CYS A 181 9.60 21.89 -11.21
C CYS A 181 9.57 20.65 -12.11
N ARG A 182 9.76 19.48 -11.51
CA ARG A 182 9.63 18.18 -12.16
C ARG A 182 8.79 17.28 -11.27
N MET A 183 7.89 16.51 -11.87
CA MET A 183 7.14 15.49 -11.15
C MET A 183 7.92 14.17 -11.20
N THR A 184 8.11 13.51 -10.07
CA THR A 184 8.82 12.23 -10.01
C THR A 184 8.12 11.19 -10.89
N GLY A 185 8.85 10.64 -11.87
CA GLY A 185 8.33 9.67 -12.83
C GLY A 185 7.77 10.27 -14.13
N ILE A 186 7.83 11.59 -14.30
CA ILE A 186 7.58 12.28 -15.57
C ILE A 186 8.87 13.02 -15.97
N ASP A 187 9.27 12.89 -17.24
CA ASP A 187 10.48 13.53 -17.77
C ASP A 187 10.27 14.98 -18.23
N ASP A 188 9.03 15.44 -18.18
CA ASP A 188 8.68 16.84 -18.44
C ASP A 188 9.11 17.75 -17.28
N VAL A 189 9.80 18.83 -17.63
CA VAL A 189 10.28 19.85 -16.69
C VAL A 189 9.63 21.17 -17.04
N GLN A 190 8.89 21.73 -16.09
CA GLN A 190 8.28 23.04 -16.21
C GLN A 190 9.16 24.09 -15.53
N LYS A 191 9.26 25.27 -16.13
CA LYS A 191 10.03 26.39 -15.60
C LYS A 191 9.21 27.67 -15.59
N THR A 192 9.42 28.52 -14.60
CA THR A 192 8.92 29.89 -14.62
C THR A 192 9.74 30.74 -15.60
N ASP A 193 9.24 31.95 -15.90
CA ASP A 193 10.06 32.98 -16.51
C ASP A 193 11.24 33.35 -15.59
N THR A 194 12.30 33.87 -16.20
CA THR A 194 13.45 34.42 -15.47
C THR A 194 13.09 35.82 -14.97
N HIS A 195 13.20 36.02 -13.66
CA HIS A 195 13.06 37.32 -13.03
C HIS A 195 14.44 37.95 -12.85
N PHE A 196 14.69 39.03 -13.59
CA PHE A 196 15.90 39.83 -13.53
C PHE A 196 15.78 40.90 -12.44
N ARG A 197 16.77 41.03 -11.56
CA ARG A 197 16.90 42.13 -10.58
C ARG A 197 18.34 42.46 -10.28
#